data_AF-A0A955B241-F1
#
_entry.id   AF-A0A955B241-F1
#
_cell.length_a   1.000
_cell.length_b   1.000
_cell.length_c   1.000
_cell.angle_alpha   90.00
_cell.angle_beta   90.00
_cell.angle_gamma   90.00
#
_symmetry.space_group_name_H-M   'P 1'
#
loop_
_entity.id
_entity.type
_entity.pdbx_description
1 polymer ?
#
loop_
_entity_poly.entity_id
_entity_poly.type
_entity_poly.pdbx_seq_one_letter_code
_entity_poly.pdbx_strand_id
1 'polypeptide(L)'
;MTTGQVFLGMTINCARCHDHKLDPISQRDYYSLLSFLAGLNRYGVRGGDSVQQSSLRTIASPDEREKHAEAVAEYERHVAENNRQLTELEKPVVADFQPVEVEEFKHEMNKIPLVKKRIGGVISQEQFDQYVELKKRQRELSQQKPPALEQALCVSEIGREPREMFVLARGNPQGKGDRVEPAFPEVLSPPKPTFPDLADDQKTSGRRTALANWVASPDNPLTARVMANRVWQYHFGRGLVRTPNDFGFQGERPTHPELLDWLAAELVEGGWRLKRLHRLIMNSNAYQMSSQGNEAALAVDPRNDRLWRFDMRRLEAEEIRDSI
;
A
#
# COMPACT_ATOMS: atom_id res chain seq x y z
N MET A 1 11.88 15.26 -0.02
CA MET A 1 10.89 14.33 0.52
C MET A 1 10.30 13.63 -0.68
N THR A 2 10.22 12.29 -0.68
CA THR A 2 9.80 11.53 -1.88
C THR A 2 8.43 11.98 -2.40
N THR A 3 7.47 12.22 -1.50
CA THR A 3 6.12 12.70 -1.88
C THR A 3 6.15 13.99 -2.69
N GLY A 4 7.01 14.96 -2.34
CA GLY A 4 7.12 16.23 -3.05
C GLY A 4 7.73 16.07 -4.45
N GLN A 5 8.74 15.23 -4.59
CA GLN A 5 9.37 14.96 -5.89
C GLN A 5 8.44 14.16 -6.82
N VAL A 6 7.77 13.14 -6.27
CA VAL A 6 6.90 12.26 -7.05
C VAL A 6 5.64 13.00 -7.46
N PHE A 7 4.90 13.61 -6.54
CA PHE A 7 3.58 14.15 -6.87
C PHE A 7 3.59 15.63 -7.26
N LEU A 8 4.56 16.40 -6.79
CA LEU A 8 4.62 17.84 -7.09
C LEU A 8 5.76 18.17 -8.06
N GLY A 9 6.67 17.23 -8.34
CA GLY A 9 7.86 17.54 -9.15
C GLY A 9 8.73 18.61 -8.50
N MET A 10 8.80 18.65 -7.16
CA MET A 10 9.55 19.68 -6.44
C MET A 10 10.69 19.08 -5.61
N THR A 11 11.88 19.67 -5.70
CA THR A 11 13.10 19.22 -5.02
C THR A 11 13.26 19.81 -3.61
N ILE A 12 12.26 19.59 -2.75
CA ILE A 12 12.19 20.25 -1.44
C ILE A 12 13.18 19.74 -0.37
N ASN A 13 14.13 18.86 -0.71
CA ASN A 13 15.00 18.21 0.28
C ASN A 13 15.93 19.18 1.01
N CYS A 14 16.47 20.19 0.31
CA CYS A 14 17.38 21.18 0.91
C CYS A 14 16.67 22.00 2.01
N ALA A 15 15.36 22.23 1.84
CA ALA A 15 14.50 22.90 2.80
C ALA A 15 14.47 22.24 4.19
N ARG A 16 14.97 21.00 4.32
CA ARG A 16 15.13 20.35 5.63
C ARG A 16 16.05 21.12 6.57
N CYS A 17 17.15 21.68 6.07
CA CYS A 17 18.19 22.27 6.92
C CYS A 17 18.24 23.80 6.87
N HIS A 18 17.82 24.40 5.76
CA HIS A 18 17.78 25.84 5.55
C HIS A 18 16.70 26.12 4.50
N ASP A 19 16.22 27.35 4.38
CA ASP A 19 15.32 27.71 3.28
C ASP A 19 15.93 27.31 1.94
N HIS A 20 15.12 26.74 1.06
CA HIS A 20 15.62 26.20 -0.19
C HIS A 20 16.38 27.29 -0.97
N LYS A 21 17.53 26.91 -1.55
CA LYS A 21 18.51 27.88 -2.07
C LYS A 21 17.95 28.76 -3.19
N LEU A 22 17.04 28.21 -4.01
CA LEU A 22 16.64 28.80 -5.30
C LEU A 22 15.12 28.84 -5.44
N ASP A 23 14.45 27.71 -5.25
CA ASP A 23 12.99 27.71 -5.13
C ASP A 23 12.52 28.40 -3.84
N PRO A 24 11.43 29.20 -3.88
CA PRO A 24 10.90 29.92 -2.72
C PRO A 24 10.14 28.96 -1.80
N ILE A 25 10.87 28.03 -1.21
CA ILE A 25 10.36 26.99 -0.32
C ILE A 25 11.07 27.17 1.01
N SER A 26 10.32 27.62 2.00
CA SER A 26 10.87 27.82 3.33
C SER A 26 11.12 26.48 4.03
N GLN A 27 11.96 26.49 5.05
CA GLN A 27 12.09 25.36 5.96
C GLN A 27 10.75 25.06 6.65
N ARG A 28 9.93 26.09 6.90
CA ARG A 28 8.58 25.93 7.43
C ARG A 28 7.68 25.13 6.48
N ASP A 29 7.68 25.42 5.18
CA ASP A 29 6.92 24.65 4.17
C ASP A 29 7.29 23.17 4.21
N TYR A 30 8.59 22.87 4.28
CA TYR A 30 9.07 21.49 4.36
C TYR A 30 8.53 20.75 5.58
N TYR A 31 8.63 21.34 6.77
CA TYR A 31 8.18 20.70 8.00
C TYR A 31 6.65 20.64 8.12
N SER A 32 5.93 21.67 7.63
CA SER A 32 4.47 21.66 7.56
C SER A 32 3.97 20.54 6.64
N LEU A 33 4.59 20.35 5.47
CA LEU A 33 4.24 19.27 4.56
C LEU A 33 4.62 17.90 5.14
N LEU A 34 5.78 17.79 5.80
CA LEU A 34 6.19 16.56 6.50
C LEU A 34 5.22 16.18 7.62
N SER A 35 4.59 17.16 8.28
CA SER A 35 3.70 16.93 9.41
C SER A 35 2.42 16.15 9.05
N PHE A 36 2.04 16.10 7.77
CA PHE A 36 0.99 15.20 7.28
C PHE A 36 1.37 13.71 7.42
N LEU A 37 2.67 13.41 7.32
CA LEU A 37 3.24 12.07 7.42
C LEU A 37 3.75 11.76 8.84
N ALA A 38 3.64 12.70 9.79
CA ALA A 38 3.94 12.45 11.18
C ALA A 38 2.93 11.47 11.79
N GLY A 39 3.34 10.79 12.88
CA GLY A 39 2.44 9.90 13.62
C GLY A 39 2.28 8.48 13.04
N LEU A 40 3.19 8.04 12.17
CA LEU A 40 3.19 6.67 11.64
C LEU A 40 3.85 5.69 12.62
N ASN A 41 3.26 4.50 12.76
CA ASN A 41 3.90 3.37 13.42
C ASN A 41 5.10 2.93 12.59
N ARG A 42 6.20 2.62 13.27
CA ARG A 42 7.36 2.02 12.62
C ARG A 42 6.97 0.64 12.13
N TYR A 43 7.41 0.30 10.93
CA TYR A 43 7.30 -1.06 10.42
C TYR A 43 8.05 -2.01 11.36
N GLY A 44 7.31 -2.95 11.98
CA GLY A 44 7.81 -4.11 12.72
C GLY A 44 8.92 -3.81 13.75
N VAL A 45 8.60 -3.87 15.05
CA VAL A 45 9.66 -4.09 16.05
C VAL A 45 10.04 -5.57 16.00
N ARG A 46 11.33 -5.92 15.94
CA ARG A 46 11.77 -7.33 15.97
C ARG A 46 11.28 -8.01 17.26
N GLY A 47 10.36 -8.96 17.15
CA GLY A 47 9.80 -9.79 18.23
C GLY A 47 8.26 -9.81 18.28
N GLY A 48 7.65 -11.00 18.42
CA GLY A 48 6.19 -11.22 18.55
C GLY A 48 5.37 -11.06 17.25
N ASP A 49 4.03 -11.06 17.37
CA ASP A 49 3.04 -10.77 16.30
C ASP A 49 3.06 -9.31 15.81
N SER A 50 4.18 -8.60 15.98
CA SER A 50 4.28 -7.15 15.82
C SER A 50 3.98 -6.67 14.40
N VAL A 51 4.33 -7.45 13.38
CA VAL A 51 4.03 -7.15 11.97
C VAL A 51 2.55 -7.34 11.69
N GLN A 52 1.95 -8.43 12.16
CA GLN A 52 0.53 -8.72 11.96
C GLN A 52 -0.35 -7.67 12.65
N GLN A 53 0.01 -7.29 13.87
CA GLN A 53 -0.73 -6.26 14.63
C GLN A 53 -0.51 -4.85 14.09
N SER A 54 0.72 -4.50 13.70
CA SER A 54 1.05 -3.11 13.35
C SER A 54 0.85 -2.80 11.86
N SER A 55 0.96 -3.79 10.99
CA SER A 55 1.10 -3.56 9.54
C SER A 55 0.17 -4.38 8.67
N LEU A 56 -0.53 -5.41 9.18
CA LEU A 56 -1.54 -6.11 8.39
C LEU A 56 -2.93 -5.57 8.70
N ARG A 57 -3.69 -5.26 7.65
CA ARG A 57 -5.08 -4.83 7.76
C ARG A 57 -5.94 -5.65 6.83
N THR A 58 -7.06 -6.13 7.36
CA THR A 58 -8.09 -6.78 6.56
C THR A 58 -8.66 -5.78 5.57
N ILE A 59 -8.60 -6.14 4.28
CA ILE A 59 -9.15 -5.34 3.18
C ILE A 59 -10.52 -5.85 2.71
N ALA A 60 -10.99 -6.96 3.27
CA ALA A 60 -12.33 -7.46 3.07
C ALA A 60 -13.38 -6.39 3.42
N SER A 61 -14.46 -6.37 2.65
CA SER A 61 -15.64 -5.54 2.85
C SER A 61 -16.35 -5.87 4.17
N PRO A 62 -17.21 -4.96 4.69
CA PRO A 62 -18.02 -5.24 5.89
C PRO A 62 -18.81 -6.55 5.77
N ASP A 63 -19.49 -6.78 4.64
CA ASP A 63 -20.28 -7.99 4.39
C ASP A 63 -19.43 -9.26 4.39
N GLU A 64 -18.23 -9.23 3.81
CA GLU A 64 -17.29 -10.35 3.84
C GLU A 64 -16.79 -10.65 5.25
N ARG A 65 -16.57 -9.61 6.07
CA ARG A 65 -16.17 -9.78 7.47
C ARG A 65 -17.29 -10.42 8.30
N GLU A 66 -18.53 -10.01 8.08
CA GLU A 66 -19.69 -10.56 8.78
C GLU A 66 -19.89 -12.03 8.44
N LYS A 67 -19.93 -12.38 7.16
CA LYS A 67 -20.02 -13.78 6.70
C LYS A 67 -18.87 -14.64 7.22
N HIS A 68 -17.66 -14.10 7.23
CA HIS A 68 -16.51 -14.81 7.78
C HIS A 68 -16.65 -15.01 9.29
N ALA A 69 -17.11 -14.01 10.04
CA ALA A 69 -17.34 -14.13 11.48
C ALA A 69 -18.39 -15.20 11.80
N GLU A 70 -19.48 -15.27 11.03
CA GLU A 70 -20.50 -16.32 11.17
C GLU A 70 -19.91 -17.72 10.89
N ALA A 71 -19.16 -17.88 9.79
CA ALA A 71 -18.53 -19.13 9.42
C ALA A 71 -17.49 -19.59 10.46
N VAL A 72 -16.71 -18.66 11.01
CA VAL A 72 -15.77 -18.93 12.10
C VAL A 72 -16.50 -19.34 13.36
N ALA A 73 -17.56 -18.63 13.75
CA ALA A 73 -18.36 -18.97 14.93
C ALA A 73 -19.01 -20.36 14.81
N GLU A 74 -19.54 -20.71 13.62
CA GLU A 74 -20.08 -22.04 13.36
C GLU A 74 -19.01 -23.13 13.42
N TYR A 75 -17.86 -22.89 12.78
CA TYR A 75 -16.71 -23.77 12.84
C TYR A 75 -16.24 -24.02 14.27
N GLU A 76 -16.09 -22.96 15.06
CA GLU A 76 -15.66 -23.04 16.46
C GLU A 76 -16.67 -23.80 17.32
N ARG A 77 -17.99 -23.64 17.08
CA ARG A 77 -19.02 -24.46 17.74
C ARG A 77 -18.85 -25.94 17.44
N HIS A 78 -18.67 -26.31 16.17
CA HIS A 78 -18.45 -27.71 15.78
C HIS A 78 -17.17 -28.30 16.38
N VAL A 79 -16.08 -27.55 16.37
CA VAL A 79 -14.80 -27.96 16.99
C VAL A 79 -14.95 -28.12 18.50
N ALA A 80 -15.58 -27.16 19.18
CA ALA A 80 -15.79 -27.20 20.62
C ALA A 80 -16.65 -28.38 21.04
N GLU A 81 -17.74 -28.66 20.33
CA GLU A 81 -18.61 -29.80 20.61
C GLU A 81 -17.89 -31.13 20.37
N ASN A 82 -17.19 -31.28 19.23
CA ASN A 82 -16.42 -32.49 18.95
C ASN A 82 -15.33 -32.74 20.00
N ASN A 83 -14.60 -31.67 20.41
CA ASN A 83 -13.56 -31.78 21.43
C ASN A 83 -14.14 -32.09 22.82
N ARG A 84 -15.34 -31.56 23.15
CA ARG A 84 -16.04 -31.90 24.39
C ARG A 84 -16.39 -33.38 24.43
N GLN A 85 -16.99 -33.91 23.36
CA GLN A 85 -17.35 -35.33 23.27
C GLN A 85 -16.12 -36.25 23.33
N LEU A 86 -15.04 -35.88 22.65
CA LEU A 86 -13.75 -36.58 22.77
C LEU A 86 -13.27 -36.57 24.22
N THR A 87 -13.28 -35.42 24.89
CA THR A 87 -12.82 -35.29 26.28
C THR A 87 -13.63 -36.16 27.24
N GLU A 88 -14.95 -36.23 27.08
CA GLU A 88 -15.81 -37.08 27.92
C GLU A 88 -15.49 -38.57 27.75
N LEU A 89 -15.13 -39.02 26.54
CA LEU A 89 -14.70 -40.40 26.29
C LEU A 89 -13.25 -40.66 26.72
N GLU A 90 -12.36 -39.67 26.60
CA GLU A 90 -10.95 -39.79 27.01
C GLU A 90 -10.79 -39.79 28.54
N LYS A 91 -11.61 -39.03 29.29
CA LYS A 91 -11.53 -38.92 30.77
C LYS A 91 -11.45 -40.26 31.51
N PRO A 92 -12.42 -41.19 31.37
CA PRO A 92 -12.38 -42.47 32.11
C PRO A 92 -11.21 -43.35 31.65
N VAL A 93 -10.82 -43.27 30.36
CA VAL A 93 -9.71 -44.03 29.79
C VAL A 93 -8.37 -43.55 30.34
N VAL A 94 -8.16 -42.23 30.40
CA VAL A 94 -6.94 -41.62 30.96
C VAL A 94 -6.81 -41.87 32.46
N ALA A 95 -7.92 -41.98 33.19
CA ALA A 95 -7.91 -42.31 34.61
C ALA A 95 -7.39 -43.74 34.90
N ASP A 96 -7.47 -44.65 33.92
CA ASP A 96 -6.98 -46.04 34.00
C ASP A 96 -5.52 -46.19 33.50
N PHE A 97 -4.92 -45.12 32.96
CA PHE A 97 -3.57 -45.19 32.38
C PHE A 97 -2.46 -45.29 33.42
N GLN A 98 -1.45 -46.10 33.10
CA GLN A 98 -0.15 -46.04 33.78
C GLN A 98 0.59 -44.74 33.41
N PRO A 99 1.53 -44.26 34.23
CA PRO A 99 2.29 -43.02 33.94
C PRO A 99 2.93 -42.98 32.55
N VAL A 100 3.38 -44.13 32.04
CA VAL A 100 3.97 -44.22 30.69
C VAL A 100 2.91 -44.04 29.59
N GLU A 101 1.70 -44.56 29.80
CA GLU A 101 0.59 -44.44 28.84
C GLU A 101 0.05 -43.01 28.79
N VAL A 102 0.08 -42.28 29.92
CA VAL A 102 -0.26 -40.85 29.96
C VAL A 102 0.67 -40.02 29.07
N GLU A 103 1.97 -40.30 29.10
CA GLU A 103 2.94 -39.65 28.23
C GLU A 103 2.76 -40.06 26.76
N GLU A 104 2.54 -41.34 26.48
CA GLU A 104 2.29 -41.82 25.12
C GLU A 104 1.01 -41.23 24.51
N PHE A 105 -0.02 -40.97 25.33
CA PHE A 105 -1.31 -40.45 24.90
C PHE A 105 -1.25 -38.98 24.39
N LYS A 106 -0.17 -38.27 24.71
CA LYS A 106 0.10 -36.94 24.11
C LYS A 106 0.36 -37.02 22.61
N HIS A 107 0.79 -38.18 22.10
CA HIS A 107 1.05 -38.39 20.69
C HIS A 107 -0.19 -38.91 19.96
N GLU A 108 -0.63 -38.16 18.94
CA GLU A 108 -1.85 -38.43 18.16
C GLU A 108 -1.92 -39.84 17.57
N MET A 109 -0.78 -40.42 17.17
CA MET A 109 -0.70 -41.78 16.62
C MET A 109 -1.03 -42.89 17.64
N ASN A 110 -0.80 -42.62 18.93
CA ASN A 110 -0.99 -43.60 20.01
C ASN A 110 -2.40 -43.58 20.58
N LYS A 111 -3.16 -42.51 20.32
CA LYS A 111 -4.48 -42.30 20.91
C LYS A 111 -5.47 -43.44 20.61
N ILE A 112 -5.67 -43.81 19.35
CA ILE A 112 -6.61 -44.89 18.98
C ILE A 112 -6.17 -46.26 19.52
N PRO A 113 -4.89 -46.69 19.36
CA PRO A 113 -4.41 -47.94 19.94
C PRO A 113 -4.58 -48.03 21.46
N LEU A 114 -4.29 -46.96 22.20
CA LEU A 114 -4.40 -46.94 23.66
C LEU A 114 -5.85 -47.04 24.12
N VAL A 115 -6.76 -46.28 23.49
CA VAL A 115 -8.21 -46.35 23.81
C VAL A 115 -8.77 -47.73 23.46
N LYS A 116 -8.33 -48.35 22.35
CA LYS A 116 -8.76 -49.69 21.93
C LYS A 116 -8.45 -50.77 22.96
N LYS A 117 -7.34 -50.65 23.70
CA LYS A 117 -6.95 -51.63 24.75
C LYS A 117 -7.93 -51.67 25.93
N ARG A 118 -8.84 -50.71 26.05
CA ARG A 118 -9.77 -50.59 27.19
C ARG A 118 -11.22 -50.98 26.90
N ILE A 119 -11.45 -51.51 25.69
CA ILE A 119 -12.73 -52.10 25.30
C ILE A 119 -13.05 -53.29 26.21
N GLY A 120 -14.27 -53.34 26.74
CA GLY A 120 -14.76 -54.42 27.61
C GLY A 120 -14.38 -54.28 29.09
N GLY A 121 -13.65 -53.22 29.45
CA GLY A 121 -13.36 -52.86 30.84
C GLY A 121 -13.87 -51.46 31.18
N VAL A 122 -13.19 -50.43 30.64
CA VAL A 122 -13.47 -49.02 30.94
C VAL A 122 -14.49 -48.42 29.97
N ILE A 123 -14.47 -48.87 28.71
CA ILE A 123 -15.38 -48.40 27.66
C ILE A 123 -16.03 -49.57 26.91
N SER A 124 -17.22 -49.34 26.36
CA SER A 124 -17.91 -50.28 25.47
C SER A 124 -17.35 -50.23 24.04
N GLN A 125 -17.68 -51.23 23.23
CA GLN A 125 -17.36 -51.22 21.80
C GLN A 125 -18.02 -50.02 21.09
N GLU A 126 -19.27 -49.70 21.44
CA GLU A 126 -20.00 -48.54 20.89
C GLU A 126 -19.30 -47.21 21.21
N GLN A 127 -18.81 -47.05 22.44
CA GLN A 127 -18.05 -45.86 22.85
C GLN A 127 -16.71 -45.75 22.10
N PHE A 128 -16.04 -46.87 21.86
CA PHE A 128 -14.82 -46.89 21.04
C PHE A 128 -15.09 -46.51 19.58
N ASP A 129 -16.16 -47.05 18.99
CA ASP A 129 -16.54 -46.72 17.61
C ASP A 129 -16.92 -45.24 17.49
N GLN A 130 -17.65 -44.69 18.47
CA GLN A 130 -17.93 -43.26 18.56
C GLN A 130 -16.65 -42.43 18.67
N TYR A 131 -15.67 -42.87 19.47
CA TYR A 131 -14.38 -42.20 19.60
C TYR A 131 -13.63 -42.15 18.26
N VAL A 132 -13.60 -43.25 17.51
CA VAL A 132 -12.96 -43.30 16.18
C VAL A 132 -13.63 -42.32 15.21
N GLU A 133 -14.97 -42.28 15.19
CA GLU A 133 -15.71 -41.32 14.35
C GLU A 133 -15.46 -39.86 14.76
N LEU A 134 -15.38 -39.55 16.06
CA LEU A 134 -15.05 -38.21 16.53
C LEU A 134 -13.61 -37.79 16.18
N LYS A 135 -12.65 -38.72 16.17
CA LYS A 135 -11.28 -38.47 15.71
C LYS A 135 -11.23 -38.23 14.19
N LYS A 136 -12.02 -38.97 13.41
CA LYS A 136 -12.18 -38.73 11.99
C LYS A 136 -12.82 -37.37 11.73
N ARG A 137 -13.89 -37.04 12.45
CA ARG A 137 -14.57 -35.74 12.37
C ARG A 137 -13.65 -34.58 12.76
N GLN A 138 -12.81 -34.75 13.78
CA GLN A 138 -11.80 -33.74 14.15
C GLN A 138 -10.84 -33.44 12.99
N ARG A 139 -10.40 -34.48 12.25
CA ARG A 139 -9.55 -34.32 11.06
C ARG A 139 -10.30 -33.61 9.93
N GLU A 140 -11.55 -33.98 9.66
CA GLU A 140 -12.39 -33.30 8.66
C GLU A 140 -12.59 -31.82 9.01
N LEU A 141 -12.91 -31.51 10.27
CA LEU A 141 -13.04 -30.14 10.74
C LEU A 141 -11.73 -29.36 10.55
N SER A 142 -10.57 -29.96 10.84
CA SER A 142 -9.29 -29.28 10.61
C SER A 142 -9.06 -28.86 9.15
N GLN A 143 -9.65 -29.58 8.20
CA GLN A 143 -9.59 -29.28 6.76
C GLN A 143 -10.67 -28.28 6.31
N GLN A 144 -11.74 -28.13 7.08
CA GLN A 144 -12.88 -27.23 6.81
C GLN A 144 -12.74 -25.87 7.52
N LYS A 145 -11.54 -25.54 8.03
CA LYS A 145 -11.29 -24.26 8.66
C LYS A 145 -11.59 -23.12 7.66
N PRO A 146 -12.43 -22.13 8.02
CA PRO A 146 -12.70 -21.00 7.14
C PRO A 146 -11.40 -20.30 6.69
N PRO A 147 -11.27 -19.94 5.40
CA PRO A 147 -10.08 -19.26 4.90
C PRO A 147 -9.93 -17.90 5.57
N ALA A 148 -8.69 -17.51 5.88
CA ALA A 148 -8.41 -16.21 6.44
C ALA A 148 -8.85 -15.09 5.48
N LEU A 149 -9.38 -14.00 6.02
CA LEU A 149 -9.72 -12.83 5.23
C LEU A 149 -8.49 -12.24 4.54
N GLU A 150 -8.69 -11.67 3.36
CA GLU A 150 -7.62 -10.99 2.64
C GLU A 150 -7.08 -9.81 3.46
N GLN A 151 -5.75 -9.74 3.53
CA GLN A 151 -5.04 -8.70 4.26
C GLN A 151 -4.04 -8.01 3.33
N ALA A 152 -3.88 -6.71 3.52
CA ALA A 152 -2.84 -5.94 2.86
C ALA A 152 -1.81 -5.46 3.89
N LEU A 153 -0.58 -5.29 3.43
CA LEU A 153 0.44 -4.57 4.17
C LEU A 153 0.12 -3.07 4.11
N CYS A 154 -0.15 -2.48 5.25
CA CYS A 154 -0.51 -1.09 5.41
C CYS A 154 0.40 -0.41 6.43
N VAL A 155 0.65 0.88 6.22
CA VAL A 155 1.24 1.73 7.26
C VAL A 155 0.11 2.22 8.16
N SER A 156 0.25 2.04 9.47
CA SER A 156 -0.76 2.45 10.45
C SER A 156 -0.34 3.71 11.22
N GLU A 157 -1.33 4.43 11.73
CA GLU A 157 -1.13 5.57 12.61
C GLU A 157 -1.01 5.16 14.07
N ILE A 158 -0.33 5.99 14.85
CA ILE A 158 -0.26 5.87 16.30
C ILE A 158 -1.63 6.19 16.94
N GLY A 159 -2.46 7.04 16.32
CA GLY A 159 -3.81 7.35 16.80
C GLY A 159 -4.36 8.68 16.28
N ARG A 160 -5.38 9.21 16.97
CA ARG A 160 -6.03 10.50 16.67
C ARG A 160 -5.13 11.71 16.90
N GLU A 161 -4.22 11.61 17.86
CA GLU A 161 -3.28 12.68 18.22
C GLU A 161 -1.89 12.36 17.64
N PRO A 162 -1.56 12.87 16.44
CA PRO A 162 -0.26 12.66 15.85
C PRO A 162 0.79 13.46 16.62
N ARG A 163 2.04 12.99 16.57
CA ARG A 163 3.16 13.69 17.20
C ARG A 163 3.28 15.11 16.65
N GLU A 164 3.55 16.05 17.55
CA GLU A 164 3.85 17.42 17.19
C GLU A 164 5.07 17.50 16.26
N MET A 165 5.01 18.44 15.32
CA MET A 165 6.09 18.70 14.37
C MET A 165 6.64 20.10 14.62
N PHE A 166 7.96 20.23 14.51
CA PHE A 166 8.68 21.47 14.71
C PHE A 166 9.62 21.70 13.54
N VAL A 167 9.87 22.95 13.21
CA VAL A 167 11.02 23.33 12.40
C VAL A 167 12.29 22.92 13.14
N LEU A 168 13.14 22.12 12.50
CA LEU A 168 14.38 21.67 13.13
C LEU A 168 15.55 22.54 12.67
N ALA A 169 16.22 23.18 13.63
CA ALA A 169 17.39 24.03 13.38
C ALA A 169 18.45 23.23 12.64
N ARG A 170 18.77 23.62 11.39
CA ARG A 170 19.71 22.89 10.51
C ARG A 170 19.37 21.40 10.33
N GLY A 171 18.10 21.03 10.46
CA GLY A 171 17.65 19.64 10.34
C GLY A 171 17.97 18.76 11.55
N ASN A 172 18.47 19.34 12.64
CA ASN A 172 18.87 18.63 13.87
C ASN A 172 17.63 18.21 14.69
N PRO A 173 17.37 16.90 14.90
CA PRO A 173 16.21 16.41 15.67
C PRO A 173 16.13 16.94 17.11
N GLN A 174 17.26 17.30 17.72
CA GLN A 174 17.33 17.87 19.06
C GLN A 174 17.10 19.39 19.07
N GLY A 175 17.34 20.07 17.95
CA GLY A 175 17.20 21.52 17.81
C GLY A 175 15.79 21.92 17.38
N LYS A 176 14.80 21.73 18.25
CA LYS A 176 13.41 22.14 17.96
C LYS A 176 13.28 23.67 17.99
N GLY A 177 12.85 24.25 16.88
CA GLY A 177 12.39 25.63 16.77
C GLY A 177 10.87 25.71 16.82
N ASP A 178 10.29 26.54 15.95
CA ASP A 178 8.84 26.79 15.95
C ASP A 178 8.01 25.55 15.64
N ARG A 179 6.88 25.43 16.33
CA ARG A 179 5.87 24.41 16.06
C ARG A 179 5.19 24.68 14.72
N VAL A 180 4.91 23.62 13.96
CA VAL A 180 4.20 23.71 12.68
C VAL A 180 2.99 22.79 12.66
N GLU A 181 2.00 23.21 11.87
CA GLU A 181 0.81 22.42 11.56
C GLU A 181 0.88 21.91 10.12
N PRO A 182 0.06 20.90 9.76
CA PRO A 182 -0.03 20.48 8.37
C PRO A 182 -0.48 21.62 7.48
N ALA A 183 0.34 21.89 6.46
CA ALA A 183 0.08 22.87 5.42
C ALA A 183 0.76 22.44 4.13
N PHE A 184 0.15 22.79 3.01
CA PHE A 184 0.72 22.59 1.68
C PHE A 184 1.74 23.71 1.37
N PRO A 185 2.70 23.50 0.45
CA PRO A 185 3.71 24.53 0.14
C PRO A 185 3.08 25.85 -0.33
N GLU A 186 3.41 26.96 0.34
CA GLU A 186 2.78 28.27 0.10
C GLU A 186 2.99 28.78 -1.34
N VAL A 187 4.13 28.46 -1.96
CA VAL A 187 4.44 28.81 -3.36
C VAL A 187 3.36 28.34 -4.34
N LEU A 188 2.60 27.30 -4.01
CA LEU A 188 1.54 26.77 -4.86
C LEU A 188 0.19 27.48 -4.66
N SER A 189 0.14 28.53 -3.83
CA SER A 189 -1.08 29.22 -3.40
C SER A 189 -2.20 28.26 -3.00
N PRO A 190 -1.92 27.28 -2.11
CA PRO A 190 -2.83 26.18 -1.88
C PRO A 190 -4.03 26.61 -1.03
N PRO A 191 -5.16 25.88 -1.10
CA PRO A 191 -6.22 26.03 -0.13
C PRO A 191 -5.74 25.61 1.27
N LYS A 192 -6.44 26.05 2.32
CA LYS A 192 -6.19 25.51 3.66
C LYS A 192 -6.53 24.01 3.68
N PRO A 193 -5.71 23.16 4.31
CA PRO A 193 -6.02 21.74 4.43
C PRO A 193 -7.35 21.52 5.16
N THR A 194 -8.19 20.68 4.57
CA THR A 194 -9.42 20.18 5.18
C THR A 194 -9.20 18.74 5.62
N PHE A 195 -9.60 18.44 6.86
CA PHE A 195 -9.49 17.09 7.41
C PHE A 195 -10.87 16.44 7.39
N PRO A 196 -10.96 15.12 7.13
CA PRO A 196 -12.23 14.41 7.14
C PRO A 196 -12.85 14.41 8.55
N ASP A 197 -14.18 14.37 8.62
CA ASP A 197 -14.89 14.10 9.86
C ASP A 197 -14.66 12.65 10.27
N LEU A 198 -14.17 12.43 11.49
CA LEU A 198 -13.79 11.12 11.99
C LEU A 198 -14.75 10.65 13.07
N ALA A 199 -15.31 9.45 12.90
CA ALA A 199 -16.14 8.80 13.92
C ALA A 199 -15.29 8.44 15.15
N ASP A 200 -15.86 8.51 16.36
CA ASP A 200 -15.13 8.44 17.64
C ASP A 200 -14.26 7.20 17.85
N ASP A 201 -14.60 6.10 17.20
CA ASP A 201 -13.89 4.83 17.23
C ASP A 201 -12.66 4.80 16.29
N GLN A 202 -12.54 5.76 15.38
CA GLN A 202 -11.44 5.81 14.41
C GLN A 202 -10.12 6.27 15.03
N LYS A 203 -9.10 5.42 14.92
CA LYS A 203 -7.72 5.66 15.42
C LYS A 203 -6.83 6.34 14.37
N THR A 204 -7.30 7.42 13.76
CA THR A 204 -6.58 8.19 12.73
C THR A 204 -6.68 9.67 13.00
N SER A 205 -5.70 10.45 12.53
CA SER A 205 -5.72 11.91 12.53
C SER A 205 -6.33 12.53 11.26
N GLY A 206 -6.66 11.73 10.24
CA GLY A 206 -7.16 12.21 8.94
C GLY A 206 -6.13 12.97 8.08
N ARG A 207 -4.92 13.25 8.60
CA ARG A 207 -3.89 14.06 7.92
C ARG A 207 -3.48 13.50 6.55
N ARG A 208 -3.24 12.19 6.44
CA ARG A 208 -2.85 11.59 5.15
C ARG A 208 -3.96 11.60 4.13
N THR A 209 -5.21 11.46 4.56
CA THR A 209 -6.37 11.60 3.67
C THR A 209 -6.46 13.02 3.14
N ALA A 210 -6.27 14.03 4.00
CA ALA A 210 -6.21 15.44 3.58
C ALA A 210 -5.10 15.68 2.53
N LEU A 211 -3.90 15.15 2.75
CA LEU A 211 -2.79 15.26 1.80
C LEU A 211 -3.10 14.54 0.48
N ALA A 212 -3.64 13.32 0.54
CA ALA A 212 -3.97 12.54 -0.65
C ALA A 212 -5.06 13.22 -1.50
N ASN A 213 -6.09 13.76 -0.86
CA ASN A 213 -7.16 14.51 -1.52
C ASN A 213 -6.61 15.76 -2.23
N TRP A 214 -5.70 16.51 -1.59
CA TRP A 214 -5.08 17.67 -2.23
C TRP A 214 -4.13 17.29 -3.38
N VAL A 215 -3.34 16.24 -3.22
CA VAL A 215 -2.47 15.72 -4.30
C VAL A 215 -3.31 15.35 -5.54
N ALA A 216 -4.45 14.70 -5.35
CA ALA A 216 -5.34 14.32 -6.44
C ALA A 216 -6.37 15.40 -6.83
N SER A 217 -6.28 16.61 -6.25
CA SER A 217 -7.23 17.69 -6.51
C SER A 217 -7.01 18.30 -7.90
N PRO A 218 -8.08 18.65 -8.64
CA PRO A 218 -7.96 19.47 -9.85
C PRO A 218 -7.33 20.85 -9.58
N ASP A 219 -7.42 21.36 -8.36
CA ASP A 219 -6.85 22.65 -7.95
C ASP A 219 -5.34 22.57 -7.67
N ASN A 220 -4.75 21.37 -7.69
CA ASN A 220 -3.31 21.20 -7.56
C ASN A 220 -2.61 21.47 -8.91
N PRO A 221 -1.79 22.52 -9.03
CA PRO A 221 -1.25 22.95 -10.31
C PRO A 221 -0.13 22.05 -10.85
N LEU A 222 0.37 21.08 -10.08
CA LEU A 222 1.55 20.30 -10.43
C LEU A 222 1.28 18.83 -10.65
N THR A 223 0.40 18.18 -9.86
CA THR A 223 0.27 16.71 -9.92
C THR A 223 -0.15 16.20 -11.29
N ALA A 224 -1.13 16.83 -11.93
CA ALA A 224 -1.56 16.44 -13.28
C ALA A 224 -0.45 16.67 -14.32
N ARG A 225 0.26 17.81 -14.27
CA ARG A 225 1.38 18.12 -15.17
C ARG A 225 2.53 17.13 -15.02
N VAL A 226 2.91 16.85 -13.79
CA VAL A 226 3.99 15.91 -13.46
C VAL A 226 3.62 14.51 -13.96
N MET A 227 2.38 14.06 -13.76
CA MET A 227 1.93 12.76 -14.24
C MET A 227 1.87 12.71 -15.77
N ALA A 228 1.30 13.73 -16.42
CA ALA A 228 1.25 13.84 -17.88
C ALA A 228 2.65 13.82 -18.49
N ASN A 229 3.60 14.55 -17.90
CA ASN A 229 4.99 14.55 -18.34
C ASN A 229 5.66 13.17 -18.21
N ARG A 230 5.36 12.40 -17.16
CA ARG A 230 5.89 11.03 -17.02
C ARG A 230 5.28 10.06 -18.00
N VAL A 231 3.98 10.15 -18.27
CA VAL A 231 3.33 9.32 -19.30
C VAL A 231 3.90 9.66 -20.69
N TRP A 232 4.11 10.95 -20.97
CA TRP A 232 4.81 11.38 -22.17
C TRP A 232 6.23 10.82 -22.23
N GLN A 233 7.01 10.97 -21.16
CA GLN A 233 8.37 10.44 -21.05
C GLN A 233 8.44 8.94 -21.27
N TYR A 234 7.47 8.18 -20.75
CA TYR A 234 7.42 6.73 -20.96
C TYR A 234 7.35 6.37 -22.45
N HIS A 235 6.54 7.11 -23.21
CA HIS A 235 6.32 6.87 -24.64
C HIS A 235 7.44 7.41 -25.54
N PHE A 236 7.99 8.58 -25.21
CA PHE A 236 8.98 9.27 -26.03
C PHE A 236 10.43 9.13 -25.51
N GLY A 237 10.65 8.41 -24.40
CA GLY A 237 11.95 8.29 -23.72
C GLY A 237 12.40 9.54 -22.95
N ARG A 238 11.79 10.70 -23.22
CA ARG A 238 12.07 11.99 -22.57
C ARG A 238 10.78 12.77 -22.35
N GLY A 239 10.70 13.48 -21.22
CA GLY A 239 9.57 14.34 -20.91
C GLY A 239 9.57 15.64 -21.72
N LEU A 240 8.41 16.30 -21.77
CA LEU A 240 8.28 17.70 -22.19
C LEU A 240 9.09 18.61 -21.25
N VAL A 241 9.03 18.32 -19.94
CA VAL A 241 10.00 18.75 -18.94
C VAL A 241 11.03 17.64 -18.79
N ARG A 242 12.29 17.92 -19.17
CA ARG A 242 13.38 16.91 -19.15
C ARG A 242 13.86 16.53 -17.76
N THR A 243 13.51 17.32 -16.75
CA THR A 243 13.74 17.06 -15.33
C THR A 243 12.44 16.56 -14.67
N PRO A 244 12.04 15.29 -14.83
CA PRO A 244 10.69 14.81 -14.46
C PRO A 244 10.35 14.90 -12.96
N ASN A 245 11.35 15.12 -12.10
CA ASN A 245 11.18 15.28 -10.65
C ASN A 245 11.51 16.71 -10.16
N ASP A 246 11.76 17.64 -11.08
CA ASP A 246 12.06 19.05 -10.78
C ASP A 246 11.42 19.97 -11.82
N PHE A 247 10.30 20.58 -11.45
CA PHE A 247 9.54 21.59 -12.17
C PHE A 247 9.80 22.99 -11.59
N GLY A 248 10.70 23.10 -10.60
CA GLY A 248 11.11 24.37 -9.99
C GLY A 248 12.06 25.16 -10.88
N PHE A 249 12.65 26.21 -10.33
CA PHE A 249 13.61 27.07 -11.02
C PHE A 249 14.93 26.35 -11.37
N GLN A 250 15.24 25.23 -10.72
CA GLN A 250 16.37 24.36 -11.07
C GLN A 250 16.02 23.33 -12.16
N GLY A 251 14.74 23.11 -12.41
CA GLY A 251 14.26 22.27 -13.49
C GLY A 251 14.44 22.89 -14.87
N GLU A 252 14.42 22.05 -15.90
CA GLU A 252 14.29 22.53 -17.28
C GLU A 252 12.85 23.03 -17.54
N ARG A 253 12.71 24.12 -18.30
CA ARG A 253 11.39 24.57 -18.75
C ARG A 253 10.80 23.56 -19.74
N PRO A 254 9.47 23.40 -19.79
CA PRO A 254 8.84 22.54 -20.77
C PRO A 254 9.15 23.03 -22.19
N THR A 255 9.48 22.11 -23.10
CA THR A 255 9.64 22.44 -24.53
C THR A 255 8.32 22.90 -25.15
N HIS A 256 7.20 22.33 -24.70
CA HIS A 256 5.85 22.65 -25.15
C HIS A 256 4.93 22.89 -23.93
N PRO A 257 4.93 24.11 -23.34
CA PRO A 257 4.15 24.40 -22.14
C PRO A 257 2.63 24.23 -22.34
N GLU A 258 2.09 24.71 -23.45
CA GLU A 258 0.65 24.62 -23.74
C GLU A 258 0.19 23.16 -23.92
N LEU A 259 1.01 22.32 -24.57
CA LEU A 259 0.75 20.90 -24.71
C LEU A 259 0.74 20.19 -23.35
N LEU A 260 1.70 20.51 -22.48
CA LEU A 260 1.77 19.94 -21.14
C LEU A 260 0.52 20.30 -20.31
N ASP A 261 0.11 21.56 -20.37
CA ASP A 261 -1.08 22.05 -19.67
C ASP A 261 -2.36 21.40 -20.20
N TRP A 262 -2.45 21.25 -21.53
CA TRP A 262 -3.57 20.56 -22.16
C TRP A 262 -3.63 19.07 -21.78
N LEU A 263 -2.50 18.34 -21.82
CA LEU A 263 -2.45 16.93 -21.41
C LEU A 263 -2.79 16.76 -19.92
N ALA A 264 -2.40 17.71 -19.08
CA ALA A 264 -2.75 17.72 -17.66
C ALA A 264 -4.26 17.90 -17.47
N ALA A 265 -4.88 18.85 -18.19
CA ALA A 265 -6.34 19.04 -18.18
C ALA A 265 -7.08 17.79 -18.67
N GLU A 266 -6.65 17.20 -19.79
CA GLU A 266 -7.23 15.96 -20.34
C GLU A 266 -7.15 14.78 -19.37
N LEU A 267 -6.10 14.71 -18.55
CA LEU A 267 -5.97 13.68 -17.50
C LEU A 267 -7.01 13.88 -16.40
N VAL A 268 -7.19 15.12 -15.93
CA VAL A 268 -8.14 15.48 -14.87
C VAL A 268 -9.58 15.29 -15.35
N GLU A 269 -9.95 15.87 -16.50
CA GLU A 269 -11.28 15.74 -17.11
C GLU A 269 -11.62 14.29 -17.47
N GLY A 270 -10.61 13.51 -17.85
CA GLY A 270 -10.72 12.07 -18.09
C GLY A 270 -10.88 11.20 -16.83
N GLY A 271 -11.02 11.81 -15.65
CA GLY A 271 -11.17 11.13 -14.37
C GLY A 271 -9.91 10.37 -13.95
N TRP A 272 -8.73 10.94 -14.21
CA TRP A 272 -7.41 10.38 -13.87
C TRP A 272 -7.12 9.00 -14.51
N ARG A 273 -7.84 8.64 -15.58
CA ARG A 273 -7.68 7.35 -16.27
C ARG A 273 -6.45 7.38 -17.19
N LEU A 274 -5.33 6.84 -16.70
CA LEU A 274 -4.07 6.77 -17.47
C LEU A 274 -4.24 6.11 -18.85
N LYS A 275 -5.04 5.04 -18.95
CA LYS A 275 -5.30 4.34 -20.23
C LYS A 275 -5.86 5.27 -21.31
N ARG A 276 -6.67 6.27 -20.93
CA ARG A 276 -7.20 7.28 -21.86
C ARG A 276 -6.06 8.17 -22.36
N LEU A 277 -5.22 8.66 -21.45
CA LEU A 277 -4.08 9.51 -21.78
C LEU A 277 -3.05 8.78 -22.66
N HIS A 278 -2.71 7.52 -22.33
CA HIS A 278 -1.84 6.70 -23.17
C HIS A 278 -2.40 6.57 -24.60
N ARG A 279 -3.69 6.23 -24.74
CA ARG A 279 -4.33 6.10 -26.07
C ARG A 279 -4.29 7.42 -26.85
N LEU A 280 -4.57 8.54 -26.18
CA LEU A 280 -4.54 9.87 -26.79
C LEU A 280 -3.14 10.18 -27.34
N ILE A 281 -2.09 9.95 -26.54
CA ILE A 281 -0.70 10.16 -26.97
C ILE A 281 -0.35 9.22 -28.13
N MET A 282 -0.67 7.93 -28.03
CA MET A 282 -0.33 6.93 -29.05
C MET A 282 -1.04 7.13 -30.40
N ASN A 283 -2.19 7.83 -30.38
CA ASN A 283 -2.93 8.20 -31.59
C ASN A 283 -2.57 9.61 -32.11
N SER A 284 -1.63 10.30 -31.47
CA SER A 284 -1.16 11.61 -31.94
C SER A 284 -0.23 11.46 -33.14
N ASN A 285 -0.22 12.47 -34.01
CA ASN A 285 0.75 12.54 -35.11
C ASN A 285 2.19 12.43 -34.59
N ALA A 286 2.52 13.08 -33.48
CA ALA A 286 3.86 13.06 -32.89
C ALA A 286 4.33 11.64 -32.53
N TYR A 287 3.45 10.78 -32.01
CA TYR A 287 3.78 9.40 -31.70
C TYR A 287 3.87 8.51 -32.95
N GLN A 288 3.03 8.78 -33.96
CA GLN A 288 2.95 7.98 -35.18
C GLN A 288 3.95 8.39 -36.26
N MET A 289 4.76 9.44 -36.02
CA MET A 289 5.77 9.91 -36.95
C MET A 289 6.83 8.84 -37.24
N SER A 290 7.36 8.87 -38.46
CA SER A 290 8.53 8.06 -38.82
C SER A 290 9.76 8.48 -38.02
N SER A 291 10.67 7.54 -37.76
CA SER A 291 11.99 7.83 -37.18
C SER A 291 13.05 8.22 -38.20
N GLN A 292 12.70 8.24 -39.51
CA GLN A 292 13.61 8.61 -40.58
C GLN A 292 14.14 10.04 -40.39
N GLY A 293 15.45 10.21 -40.59
CA GLY A 293 16.10 11.51 -40.50
C GLY A 293 15.81 12.38 -41.73
N ASN A 294 15.79 13.69 -41.53
CA ASN A 294 15.78 14.71 -42.58
C ASN A 294 16.97 15.65 -42.35
N GLU A 295 17.84 15.82 -43.35
CA GLU A 295 19.09 16.60 -43.18
C GLU A 295 18.85 18.05 -42.79
N ALA A 296 17.85 18.71 -43.38
CA ALA A 296 17.51 20.08 -43.06
C ALA A 296 16.97 20.22 -41.62
N ALA A 297 16.11 19.29 -41.19
CA ALA A 297 15.57 19.27 -39.84
C ALA A 297 16.64 18.93 -38.79
N LEU A 298 17.56 18.01 -39.10
CA LEU A 298 18.69 17.66 -38.25
C LEU A 298 19.66 18.83 -38.05
N ALA A 299 19.87 19.66 -39.08
CA ALA A 299 20.72 20.83 -38.97
C ALA A 299 20.11 21.92 -38.05
N VAL A 300 18.78 22.06 -38.03
CA VAL A 300 18.08 23.08 -37.24
C VAL A 300 17.76 22.61 -35.82
N ASP A 301 17.31 21.36 -35.66
CA ASP A 301 16.89 20.77 -34.40
C ASP A 301 17.45 19.34 -34.25
N PRO A 302 18.77 19.20 -34.03
CA PRO A 302 19.42 17.90 -33.92
C PRO A 302 18.94 17.10 -32.69
N ARG A 303 18.46 17.80 -31.65
CA ARG A 303 17.91 17.19 -30.44
C ARG A 303 16.43 16.80 -30.61
N ASN A 304 15.82 17.09 -31.75
CA ASN A 304 14.42 16.79 -32.03
C ASN A 304 13.47 17.36 -30.95
N ASP A 305 13.78 18.55 -30.42
CA ASP A 305 12.96 19.22 -29.39
C ASP A 305 11.62 19.71 -29.92
N ARG A 306 11.47 19.82 -31.23
CA ARG A 306 10.21 20.16 -31.93
C ARG A 306 9.42 18.94 -32.38
N LEU A 307 9.87 17.73 -32.02
CA LEU A 307 9.18 16.47 -32.32
C LEU A 307 8.88 16.31 -33.82
N TRP A 308 9.85 16.62 -34.68
CA TRP A 308 9.69 16.52 -36.14
C TRP A 308 9.85 15.08 -36.66
N ARG A 309 10.24 14.16 -35.78
CA ARG A 309 10.28 12.70 -36.03
C ARG A 309 10.07 11.95 -34.71
N PHE A 310 9.79 10.65 -34.79
CA PHE A 310 9.83 9.79 -33.61
C PHE A 310 11.27 9.36 -33.30
N ASP A 311 11.66 9.42 -32.03
CA ASP A 311 13.02 9.01 -31.63
C ASP A 311 13.17 7.48 -31.70
N MET A 312 14.28 7.01 -32.29
CA MET A 312 14.59 5.59 -32.27
C MET A 312 14.82 5.14 -30.84
N ARG A 313 14.10 4.12 -30.40
CA ARG A 313 14.27 3.49 -29.10
C ARG A 313 14.55 2.02 -29.23
N ARG A 314 15.18 1.47 -28.20
CA ARG A 314 15.29 0.03 -28.04
C ARG A 314 13.91 -0.53 -27.66
N LEU A 315 13.54 -1.66 -28.25
CA LEU A 315 12.37 -2.42 -27.84
C LEU A 315 12.73 -3.30 -26.64
N GLU A 316 11.82 -3.38 -25.67
CA GLU A 316 11.92 -4.30 -24.54
C GLU A 316 11.66 -5.75 -24.99
N ALA A 317 12.07 -6.71 -24.16
CA ALA A 317 11.97 -8.14 -24.50
C ALA A 317 10.52 -8.58 -24.74
N GLU A 318 9.59 -8.04 -23.96
CA GLU A 318 8.15 -8.27 -24.05
C GLU A 318 7.60 -7.73 -25.38
N GLU A 319 8.02 -6.54 -25.80
CA GLU A 319 7.58 -5.93 -27.06
C GLU A 319 8.04 -6.76 -28.27
N ILE A 320 9.27 -7.28 -28.22
CA ILE A 320 9.79 -8.17 -29.26
C ILE A 320 8.98 -9.47 -29.28
N ARG A 321 8.72 -10.08 -28.10
CA ARG A 321 7.95 -11.31 -27.99
C ARG A 321 6.53 -11.15 -28.53
N ASP A 322 5.86 -10.06 -28.20
CA ASP A 322 4.46 -9.82 -28.60
C ASP A 322 4.32 -9.44 -30.09
N SER A 323 5.43 -9.13 -30.77
CA SER A 323 5.46 -8.78 -32.20
C SER A 323 5.61 -9.98 -33.16
N ILE A 324 5.86 -11.18 -32.63
CA ILE A 324 6.09 -12.44 -33.38
C ILE A 324 4.91 -13.38 -33.17
#